data_AF-A0A7V7CWN4-F1
#
_entry.id   AF-A0A7V7CWN4-F1
#
_cell.length_a   1.000
_cell.length_b   1.000
_cell.length_c   1.000
_cell.angle_alpha   90.00
_cell.angle_beta   90.00
_cell.angle_gamma   90.00
#
_symmetry.space_group_name_H-M   'P 1'
#
loop_
_entity.id
_entity.type
_entity.pdbx_description
1 polymer ?
#
loop_
_entity_poly.entity_id
_entity_poly.type
_entity_poly.pdbx_seq_one_letter_code
_entity_poly.pdbx_strand_id
1 'polypeptide(L)'
;SFGSAARLFGPEILSIAPTPDLTWFAYPAARALFAAQRSDAALQWLGLARAQGLTDQAAAATAMALAPLARLSRQDEQPLAALLAGWRKTRAALPAADIGQRRDVVLLCLLAAQGERVPSEEWLGLLDNQNGAGGLSRPVLSQLLRLATEEARLGETVAFALAGFGDLSKADPILLYQGLVGLRRLGLEADARAIAIEAALANGI
;
A
#
# COMPACT_ATOMS: atom_id res chain seq x y z
N SER A 1 9.91 -13.40 -1.46
CA SER A 1 9.31 -12.18 -0.88
C SER A 1 7.97 -12.52 -0.22
N PHE A 2 7.44 -11.65 0.67
CA PHE A 2 6.13 -11.86 1.32
C PHE A 2 5.02 -12.23 0.33
N GLY A 3 4.93 -11.52 -0.81
CA GLY A 3 3.93 -11.81 -1.85
C GLY A 3 4.05 -13.19 -2.49
N SER A 4 5.26 -13.75 -2.60
CA SER A 4 5.45 -15.12 -3.14
C SER A 4 4.93 -16.18 -2.18
N ALA A 5 5.23 -16.03 -0.88
CA ALA A 5 4.71 -16.92 0.15
C ALA A 5 3.18 -16.80 0.28
N ALA A 6 2.65 -15.58 0.23
CA ALA A 6 1.22 -15.34 0.28
C ALA A 6 0.45 -15.95 -0.90
N ARG A 7 1.02 -15.92 -2.12
CA ARG A 7 0.44 -16.61 -3.28
C ARG A 7 0.44 -18.13 -3.13
N LEU A 8 1.49 -18.68 -2.50
CA LEU A 8 1.60 -20.12 -2.25
C LEU A 8 0.54 -20.61 -1.25
N PHE A 9 0.36 -19.91 -0.13
CA PHE A 9 -0.56 -20.28 0.94
C PHE A 9 -1.99 -19.69 0.80
N GLY A 10 -2.23 -18.91 -0.26
CA GLY A 10 -3.52 -18.25 -0.49
C GLY A 10 -4.71 -19.21 -0.54
N PRO A 11 -4.64 -20.34 -1.27
CA PRO A 11 -5.71 -21.32 -1.33
C PRO A 11 -6.07 -21.93 0.03
N GLU A 12 -5.07 -22.22 0.86
CA GLU A 12 -5.27 -22.75 2.21
C GLU A 12 -5.97 -21.73 3.10
N ILE A 13 -5.56 -20.47 3.06
CA ILE A 13 -6.20 -19.40 3.83
C ILE A 13 -7.66 -19.19 3.36
N LEU A 14 -7.96 -19.36 2.07
CA LEU A 14 -9.34 -19.29 1.54
C LEU A 14 -10.25 -20.39 2.10
N SER A 15 -9.70 -21.52 2.53
CA SER A 15 -10.48 -22.60 3.17
C SER A 15 -10.89 -22.28 4.62
N ILE A 16 -10.30 -21.25 5.22
CA ILE A 16 -10.56 -20.85 6.61
C ILE A 16 -11.65 -19.77 6.62
N ALA A 17 -12.79 -20.08 7.22
CA ALA A 17 -13.87 -19.13 7.39
C ALA A 17 -13.54 -18.09 8.49
N PRO A 18 -13.76 -16.79 8.25
CA PRO A 18 -13.60 -15.76 9.28
C PRO A 18 -14.68 -15.91 10.36
N THR A 19 -14.29 -16.33 11.56
CA THR A 19 -15.18 -16.45 12.73
C THR A 19 -14.66 -15.62 13.90
N PRO A 20 -15.51 -15.21 14.86
CA PRO A 20 -15.10 -14.44 16.05
C PRO A 20 -13.90 -15.04 16.80
N ASP A 21 -13.83 -16.36 16.92
CA ASP A 21 -12.72 -17.06 17.60
C ASP A 21 -11.38 -16.91 16.88
N LEU A 22 -11.38 -16.53 15.60
CA LEU A 22 -10.21 -16.34 14.75
C LEU A 22 -9.80 -14.88 14.58
N THR A 23 -10.32 -13.97 15.40
CA THR A 23 -9.99 -12.52 15.33
C THR A 23 -8.49 -12.24 15.39
N TRP A 24 -7.75 -13.01 16.20
CA TRP A 24 -6.28 -12.91 16.30
C TRP A 24 -5.56 -13.15 14.95
N PHE A 25 -6.16 -13.93 14.05
CA PHE A 25 -5.60 -14.29 12.74
C PHE A 25 -6.02 -13.33 11.62
N ALA A 26 -6.92 -12.38 11.88
CA ALA A 26 -7.46 -11.49 10.86
C ALA A 26 -6.37 -10.65 10.17
N TYR A 27 -5.39 -10.15 10.91
CA TYR A 27 -4.29 -9.34 10.35
C TYR A 27 -3.42 -10.12 9.34
N PRO A 28 -2.78 -11.24 9.69
CA PRO A 28 -1.97 -12.00 8.73
C PRO A 28 -2.81 -12.59 7.58
N ALA A 29 -4.04 -13.05 7.83
CA ALA A 29 -4.92 -13.59 6.80
C ALA A 29 -5.27 -12.56 5.72
N ALA A 30 -5.75 -11.38 6.13
CA ALA A 30 -6.13 -10.32 5.20
C ALA A 30 -4.93 -9.85 4.35
N ARG A 31 -3.75 -9.66 4.97
CA ARG A 31 -2.54 -9.23 4.25
C ARG A 31 -2.10 -10.26 3.21
N ALA A 32 -2.15 -11.55 3.55
CA ALA A 32 -1.83 -12.62 2.60
C ALA A 32 -2.82 -12.65 1.44
N LEU A 33 -4.12 -12.51 1.71
CA LEU A 33 -5.15 -12.50 0.66
C LEU A 33 -5.08 -11.26 -0.24
N PHE A 34 -4.80 -10.07 0.31
CA PHE A 34 -4.51 -8.88 -0.51
C PHE A 34 -3.28 -9.08 -1.40
N ALA A 35 -2.19 -9.65 -0.86
CA ALA A 35 -0.99 -9.97 -1.64
C ALA A 35 -1.27 -10.98 -2.77
N ALA A 36 -2.17 -11.94 -2.51
CA ALA A 36 -2.60 -12.96 -3.47
C ALA A 36 -3.66 -12.46 -4.47
N GLN A 37 -3.98 -11.16 -4.49
CA GLN A 37 -5.03 -10.58 -5.34
C GLN A 37 -6.41 -11.24 -5.09
N ARG A 38 -6.70 -11.60 -3.84
CA ARG A 38 -7.99 -12.15 -3.37
C ARG A 38 -8.68 -11.14 -2.47
N SER A 39 -8.90 -9.93 -2.99
CA SER A 39 -9.43 -8.79 -2.22
C SER A 39 -10.76 -9.09 -1.55
N ASP A 40 -11.69 -9.76 -2.24
CA ASP A 40 -13.02 -10.06 -1.68
C ASP A 40 -12.93 -10.93 -0.40
N ALA A 41 -12.06 -11.93 -0.40
CA ALA A 41 -11.82 -12.76 0.78
C ALA A 41 -11.06 -11.98 1.87
N ALA A 42 -10.10 -11.14 1.50
CA ALA A 42 -9.40 -10.27 2.45
C ALA A 42 -10.36 -9.31 3.18
N LEU A 43 -11.39 -8.82 2.48
CA LEU A 43 -12.41 -7.94 3.05
C LEU A 43 -13.30 -8.65 4.06
N GLN A 44 -13.50 -9.96 3.96
CA GLN A 44 -14.25 -10.71 4.97
C GLN A 44 -13.49 -10.71 6.32
N TRP A 45 -12.16 -10.87 6.28
CA TRP A 45 -11.31 -10.76 7.46
C TRP A 45 -11.26 -9.34 8.03
N LEU A 46 -11.25 -8.31 7.17
CA LEU A 46 -11.40 -6.92 7.61
C LEU A 46 -12.78 -6.68 8.25
N GLY A 47 -13.84 -7.23 7.67
CA GLY A 47 -15.21 -7.17 8.21
C GLY A 47 -15.31 -7.77 9.60
N LEU A 48 -14.68 -8.94 9.80
CA LEU A 48 -14.55 -9.57 11.12
C LEU A 48 -13.86 -8.63 12.13
N ALA A 49 -12.68 -8.10 11.78
CA ALA A 49 -11.94 -7.19 12.65
C ALA A 49 -12.74 -5.91 12.99
N ARG A 50 -13.48 -5.36 12.02
CA ARG A 50 -14.37 -4.20 12.23
C ARG A 50 -15.52 -4.53 13.19
N ALA A 51 -16.15 -5.69 13.03
CA ALA A 51 -17.26 -6.12 13.89
C ALA A 51 -16.81 -6.33 15.34
N GLN A 52 -15.66 -6.99 15.54
CA GLN A 52 -15.08 -7.22 16.87
C GLN A 52 -14.49 -5.93 17.47
N GLY A 53 -14.04 -5.01 16.62
CA GLY A 53 -13.54 -3.70 17.01
C GLY A 53 -14.56 -2.79 17.70
N LEU A 54 -15.85 -3.15 17.67
CA LEU A 54 -16.89 -2.43 18.42
C LEU A 54 -16.77 -2.63 19.94
N THR A 55 -16.17 -3.75 20.37
CA THR A 55 -16.05 -4.13 21.79
C THR A 55 -14.62 -4.41 22.23
N ASP A 56 -13.70 -4.66 21.29
CA ASP A 56 -12.28 -4.90 21.55
C ASP A 56 -11.38 -3.88 20.83
N GLN A 57 -10.57 -3.16 21.62
CA GLN A 57 -9.62 -2.18 21.10
C GLN A 57 -8.52 -2.80 20.22
N ALA A 58 -8.09 -4.03 20.50
CA ALA A 58 -7.07 -4.70 19.70
C ALA A 58 -7.60 -5.08 18.31
N ALA A 59 -8.85 -5.55 18.23
CA ALA A 59 -9.54 -5.79 16.97
C ALA A 59 -9.76 -4.47 16.18
N ALA A 60 -10.13 -3.37 16.86
CA ALA A 60 -10.26 -2.06 16.24
C ALA A 60 -8.94 -1.56 15.64
N ALA A 61 -7.82 -1.74 16.35
CA ALA A 61 -6.49 -1.42 15.85
C ALA A 61 -6.12 -2.28 14.62
N THR A 62 -6.48 -3.57 14.65
CA THR A 62 -6.28 -4.48 13.51
C THR A 62 -7.05 -4.03 12.27
N ALA A 63 -8.33 -3.66 12.43
CA ALA A 63 -9.15 -3.17 11.34
C ALA A 63 -8.57 -1.89 10.72
N MET A 64 -8.11 -0.96 11.56
CA MET A 64 -7.51 0.30 11.10
C MET A 64 -6.14 0.08 10.45
N ALA A 65 -5.35 -0.89 10.90
CA ALA A 65 -4.09 -1.26 10.26
C ALA A 65 -4.29 -1.86 8.86
N LEU A 66 -5.43 -2.51 8.59
CA LEU A 66 -5.76 -3.09 7.28
C LEU A 66 -6.46 -2.10 6.32
N ALA A 67 -6.98 -0.98 6.83
CA ALA A 67 -7.78 -0.04 6.05
C ALA A 67 -7.05 0.52 4.79
N PRO A 68 -5.75 0.86 4.82
CA PRO A 68 -5.06 1.32 3.60
C PRO A 68 -5.04 0.29 2.47
N LEU A 69 -4.92 -1.01 2.78
CA LEU A 69 -4.94 -2.07 1.77
C LEU A 69 -6.33 -2.19 1.13
N ALA A 70 -7.39 -2.10 1.94
CA ALA A 70 -8.76 -2.05 1.44
C ALA A 70 -9.00 -0.83 0.54
N ARG A 71 -8.50 0.36 0.93
CA ARG A 71 -8.57 1.58 0.11
C ARG A 71 -7.81 1.45 -1.21
N LEU A 72 -6.57 0.92 -1.20
CA LEU A 72 -5.78 0.66 -2.41
C LEU A 72 -6.43 -0.36 -3.35
N SER A 73 -7.20 -1.30 -2.79
CA SER A 73 -8.04 -2.23 -3.56
C SER A 73 -9.34 -1.62 -4.10
N ARG A 74 -9.63 -0.35 -3.78
CA ARG A 74 -10.85 0.43 -4.12
C ARG A 74 -12.13 -0.12 -3.48
N GLN A 75 -12.01 -0.74 -2.31
CA GLN A 75 -13.09 -1.42 -1.61
C GLN A 75 -13.36 -0.80 -0.23
N ASP A 76 -12.86 0.42 0.00
CA ASP A 76 -13.12 1.21 1.20
C ASP A 76 -13.49 2.64 0.79
N GLU A 77 -14.56 3.17 1.37
CA GLU A 77 -15.14 4.48 1.02
C GLU A 77 -15.02 5.51 2.15
N GLN A 78 -14.30 5.17 3.22
CA GLN A 78 -14.11 6.09 4.34
C GLN A 78 -13.42 7.39 3.88
N PRO A 79 -13.74 8.54 4.50
CA PRO A 79 -13.05 9.79 4.22
C PRO A 79 -11.54 9.62 4.39
N LEU A 80 -10.77 9.98 3.35
CA LEU A 80 -9.33 9.73 3.29
C LEU A 80 -8.58 10.32 4.50
N ALA A 81 -8.93 11.53 4.92
CA ALA A 81 -8.32 12.18 6.08
C ALA A 81 -8.53 11.38 7.38
N ALA A 82 -9.74 10.82 7.58
CA ALA A 82 -10.05 10.02 8.76
C ALA A 82 -9.27 8.69 8.76
N LEU A 83 -9.16 8.05 7.59
CA LEU A 83 -8.37 6.84 7.41
C LEU A 83 -6.89 7.09 7.73
N LEU A 84 -6.29 8.14 7.16
CA LEU A 84 -4.88 8.46 7.38
C LEU A 84 -4.59 8.80 8.85
N ALA A 85 -5.43 9.60 9.49
CA ALA A 85 -5.29 9.93 10.91
C ALA A 85 -5.40 8.69 11.81
N GLY A 86 -6.41 7.85 11.58
CA GLY A 86 -6.62 6.61 12.33
C GLY A 86 -5.45 5.63 12.14
N TRP A 87 -5.02 5.44 10.90
CA TRP A 87 -3.89 4.56 10.58
C TRP A 87 -2.60 5.04 11.22
N ARG A 88 -2.21 6.32 11.08
CA ARG A 88 -1.00 6.86 11.76
C ARG A 88 -1.05 6.64 13.27
N LYS A 89 -2.22 6.84 13.90
CA LYS A 89 -2.41 6.60 15.34
C LYS A 89 -2.12 5.14 15.74
N THR A 90 -2.54 4.16 14.94
CA THR A 90 -2.21 2.74 15.22
C THR A 90 -0.71 2.44 15.14
N ARG A 91 0.03 3.25 14.39
CA ARG A 91 1.45 3.03 14.12
C ARG A 91 2.39 3.82 15.03
N ALA A 92 1.90 4.88 15.67
CA ALA A 92 2.69 5.69 16.59
C ALA A 92 3.28 4.88 17.77
N ALA A 93 2.72 3.70 18.07
CA ALA A 93 3.23 2.79 19.08
C ALA A 93 4.41 1.90 18.61
N LEU A 94 4.78 1.92 17.32
CA LEU A 94 5.89 1.12 16.78
C LEU A 94 7.23 1.87 16.92
N PRO A 95 8.29 1.20 17.41
CA PRO A 95 9.61 1.84 17.55
C PRO A 95 10.24 2.12 16.16
N ALA A 96 10.94 3.26 16.06
CA ALA A 96 11.60 3.88 14.90
C ALA A 96 10.77 4.91 14.10
N ALA A 97 10.98 6.19 14.44
CA ALA A 97 10.36 7.35 13.78
C ALA A 97 10.63 7.42 12.27
N ASP A 98 11.86 7.13 11.83
CA ASP A 98 12.27 7.17 10.42
C ASP A 98 11.49 6.15 9.55
N ILE A 99 11.19 4.98 10.12
CA ILE A 99 10.38 3.96 9.44
C ILE A 99 8.95 4.47 9.28
N GLY A 100 8.39 5.11 10.32
CA GLY A 100 7.06 5.73 10.29
C GLY A 100 6.92 6.76 9.17
N GLN A 101 7.87 7.68 9.05
CA GLN A 101 7.84 8.70 8.02
C GLN A 101 7.89 8.12 6.59
N ARG A 102 8.78 7.15 6.34
CA ARG A 102 8.85 6.48 5.02
C ARG A 102 7.52 5.83 4.66
N ARG A 103 6.86 5.17 5.63
CA ARG A 103 5.57 4.51 5.41
C ARG A 103 4.49 5.49 5.01
N ASP A 104 4.45 6.66 5.64
CA ASP A 104 3.50 7.71 5.31
C ASP A 104 3.73 8.22 3.88
N VAL A 105 4.98 8.55 3.52
CA VAL A 105 5.33 9.00 2.16
C VAL A 105 4.94 7.96 1.12
N VAL A 106 5.29 6.69 1.34
CA VAL A 106 4.95 5.60 0.41
C VAL A 106 3.44 5.46 0.27
N LEU A 107 2.68 5.45 1.36
CA LEU A 107 1.23 5.32 1.29
C LEU A 107 0.59 6.46 0.48
N LEU A 108 0.98 7.72 0.72
CA LEU A 108 0.45 8.86 -0.03
C LEU A 108 0.79 8.76 -1.53
N CYS A 109 2.03 8.37 -1.87
CA CYS A 109 2.44 8.12 -3.24
C CYS A 109 1.61 7.03 -3.92
N LEU A 110 1.35 5.91 -3.23
CA LEU A 110 0.55 4.81 -3.75
C LEU A 110 -0.91 5.24 -3.99
N LEU A 111 -1.51 5.97 -3.05
CA LEU A 111 -2.88 6.48 -3.18
C LEU A 111 -3.00 7.45 -4.35
N ALA A 112 -2.10 8.45 -4.43
CA ALA A 112 -2.08 9.41 -5.52
C ALA A 112 -1.87 8.74 -6.88
N ALA A 113 -0.99 7.74 -6.96
CA ALA A 113 -0.79 6.95 -8.17
C ALA A 113 -2.04 6.18 -8.58
N GLN A 114 -2.84 5.71 -7.62
CA GLN A 114 -4.14 5.08 -7.84
C GLN A 114 -5.27 6.06 -8.19
N GLY A 115 -4.96 7.35 -8.31
CA GLY A 115 -5.88 8.40 -8.78
C GLY A 115 -6.73 9.00 -7.68
N GLU A 116 -6.41 8.69 -6.42
CA GLU A 116 -6.96 9.39 -5.26
C GLU A 116 -6.49 10.84 -5.25
N ARG A 117 -7.40 11.77 -4.96
CA ARG A 117 -7.03 13.16 -4.68
C ARG A 117 -6.57 13.25 -3.23
N VAL A 118 -5.27 13.10 -3.02
CA VAL A 118 -4.64 13.32 -1.71
C VAL A 118 -4.54 14.83 -1.46
N PRO A 119 -5.15 15.37 -0.38
CA PRO A 119 -5.08 16.80 -0.05
C PRO A 119 -3.63 17.29 0.17
N SER A 120 -3.37 18.56 -0.13
CA SER A 120 -2.03 19.17 0.01
C SER A 120 -1.51 19.14 1.45
N GLU A 121 -2.41 19.26 2.42
CA GLU A 121 -2.09 19.31 3.86
C GLU A 121 -1.40 18.02 4.32
N GLU A 122 -1.77 16.87 3.73
CA GLU A 122 -1.15 15.57 4.03
C GLU A 122 0.31 15.51 3.58
N TRP A 123 0.65 16.17 2.48
CA TRP A 123 2.03 16.28 1.99
C TRP A 123 2.84 17.30 2.79
N LEU A 124 2.22 18.42 3.18
CA LEU A 124 2.86 19.46 3.99
C LEU A 124 3.27 18.93 5.37
N GLY A 125 2.43 18.13 6.02
CA GLY A 125 2.75 17.52 7.32
C GLY A 125 3.96 16.55 7.29
N LEU A 126 4.38 16.11 6.10
CA LEU A 126 5.59 15.30 5.94
C LEU A 126 6.85 16.15 5.81
N LEU A 127 6.77 17.37 5.29
CA LEU A 127 7.89 18.31 5.14
C LEU A 127 8.50 18.70 6.49
N ASP A 128 7.67 18.97 7.49
CA ASP A 128 8.11 19.36 8.83
C ASP A 128 8.92 18.25 9.55
N ASN A 129 8.83 17.00 9.06
CA ASN A 129 9.50 15.84 9.62
C ASN A 129 10.74 15.39 8.82
N GLN A 130 11.14 16.02 7.70
CA GLN A 130 12.15 15.51 6.75
C GLN A 130 13.63 15.63 7.15
N ASN A 131 13.96 15.84 8.43
CA ASN A 131 15.35 16.05 8.83
C ASN A 131 16.21 14.76 8.89
N GLY A 132 15.75 13.62 8.38
CA GLY A 132 16.55 12.39 8.34
C GLY A 132 16.16 11.42 7.23
N ALA A 133 17.17 11.03 6.42
CA ALA A 133 17.23 9.87 5.52
C ALA A 133 16.19 9.80 4.36
N GLY A 134 16.54 9.56 3.10
CA GLY A 134 17.74 8.98 2.51
C GLY A 134 17.35 8.29 1.20
N GLY A 135 18.12 8.54 0.15
CA GLY A 135 17.95 7.97 -1.19
C GLY A 135 17.96 9.05 -2.25
N LEU A 136 19.08 9.22 -2.95
CA LEU A 136 19.13 10.03 -4.16
C LEU A 136 18.12 9.45 -5.16
N SER A 137 17.05 10.19 -5.43
CA SER A 137 16.15 9.89 -6.54
C SER A 137 17.00 9.70 -7.79
N ARG A 138 16.88 8.57 -8.49
CA ARG A 138 17.72 8.28 -9.67
C ARG A 138 17.23 9.18 -10.80
N PRO A 139 17.85 10.33 -11.05
CA PRO A 139 17.22 11.40 -11.84
C PRO A 139 17.10 11.00 -13.30
N VAL A 140 18.08 10.25 -13.82
CA VAL A 140 18.07 9.70 -15.18
C VAL A 140 16.93 8.69 -15.36
N LEU A 141 16.67 7.83 -14.37
CA LEU A 141 15.60 6.84 -14.47
C LEU A 141 14.21 7.49 -14.39
N SER A 142 14.06 8.49 -13.52
CA SER A 142 12.86 9.35 -13.43
C SER A 142 12.59 10.07 -14.76
N GLN A 143 13.63 10.61 -15.38
CA GLN A 143 13.55 11.26 -16.69
C GLN A 143 13.14 10.28 -17.80
N LEU A 144 13.79 9.11 -17.89
CA LEU A 144 13.51 8.10 -18.91
C LEU A 144 12.10 7.53 -18.80
N LEU A 145 11.66 7.26 -17.56
CA LEU A 145 10.30 6.81 -17.28
C LEU A 145 9.25 7.85 -17.69
N ARG A 146 9.52 9.15 -17.42
CA ARG A 146 8.63 10.24 -17.85
C ARG A 146 8.53 10.31 -19.37
N LEU A 147 9.66 10.30 -20.08
CA LEU A 147 9.69 10.35 -21.55
C LEU A 147 8.95 9.17 -22.18
N ALA A 148 9.23 7.95 -21.72
CA ALA A 148 8.55 6.75 -22.21
C ALA A 148 7.03 6.80 -21.96
N THR A 149 6.61 7.35 -20.82
CA THR A 149 5.19 7.52 -20.48
C THR A 149 4.52 8.56 -21.38
N GLU A 150 5.16 9.72 -21.58
CA GLU A 150 4.65 10.82 -22.42
C GLU A 150 4.54 10.41 -23.89
N GLU A 151 5.48 9.60 -24.38
CA GLU A 151 5.49 9.06 -25.76
C GLU A 151 4.66 7.76 -25.92
N ALA A 152 3.96 7.31 -24.87
CA ALA A 152 3.17 6.07 -24.87
C ALA A 152 3.95 4.80 -25.26
N ARG A 153 5.25 4.75 -24.98
CA ARG A 153 6.13 3.59 -25.23
C ARG A 153 5.93 2.55 -24.12
N LEU A 154 5.00 1.63 -24.34
CA LEU A 154 4.58 0.63 -23.34
C LEU A 154 5.74 -0.21 -22.80
N GLY A 155 6.52 -0.83 -23.68
CA GLY A 155 7.62 -1.71 -23.25
C GLY A 155 8.68 -0.99 -22.41
N GLU A 156 8.98 0.26 -22.75
CA GLU A 156 9.95 1.07 -22.02
C GLU A 156 9.40 1.63 -20.72
N THR A 157 8.15 2.05 -20.70
CA THR A 157 7.48 2.47 -19.47
C THR A 157 7.49 1.33 -18.46
N VAL A 158 7.15 0.11 -18.90
CA VAL A 158 7.20 -1.08 -18.05
C VAL A 158 8.63 -1.37 -17.59
N ALA A 159 9.61 -1.36 -18.49
CA ALA A 159 11.01 -1.65 -18.14
C ALA A 159 11.59 -0.62 -17.16
N PHE A 160 11.39 0.67 -17.39
CA PHE A 160 11.88 1.73 -16.51
C PHE A 160 11.15 1.75 -15.17
N ALA A 161 9.84 1.46 -15.15
CA ALA A 161 9.09 1.30 -13.90
C ALA A 161 9.66 0.15 -13.06
N LEU A 162 9.85 -1.03 -13.65
CA LEU A 162 10.42 -2.20 -12.96
C LEU A 162 11.86 -1.93 -12.47
N ALA A 163 12.69 -1.28 -13.28
CA ALA A 163 14.04 -0.88 -12.90
C ALA A 163 14.06 0.16 -11.77
N GLY A 164 13.02 1.00 -11.68
CA GLY A 164 12.84 2.02 -10.64
C GLY A 164 12.31 1.44 -9.33
N PHE A 165 11.48 0.40 -9.41
CA PHE A 165 10.93 -0.29 -8.25
C PHE A 165 11.98 -1.08 -7.50
N GLY A 166 12.81 -1.86 -8.20
CA GLY A 166 13.84 -2.70 -7.56
C GLY A 166 13.26 -3.54 -6.41
N ASP A 167 13.88 -3.46 -5.23
CA ASP A 167 13.29 -3.97 -3.99
C ASP A 167 12.21 -3.01 -3.48
N LEU A 168 10.93 -3.40 -3.56
CA LEU A 168 9.78 -2.57 -3.17
C LEU A 168 9.84 -2.06 -1.72
N SER A 169 10.53 -2.76 -0.81
CA SER A 169 10.73 -2.29 0.57
C SER A 169 11.71 -1.10 0.67
N LYS A 170 12.57 -0.93 -0.35
CA LYS A 170 13.63 0.09 -0.44
C LYS A 170 13.43 1.05 -1.61
N ALA A 171 12.41 0.85 -2.43
CA ALA A 171 12.11 1.66 -3.60
C ALA A 171 12.07 3.16 -3.25
N ASP A 172 12.58 3.99 -4.15
CA ASP A 172 12.44 5.44 -4.06
C ASP A 172 10.95 5.81 -4.25
N PRO A 173 10.32 6.55 -3.31
CA PRO A 173 8.90 6.85 -3.40
C PRO A 173 8.49 7.65 -4.65
N ILE A 174 9.37 8.50 -5.18
CA ILE A 174 9.11 9.29 -6.38
C ILE A 174 9.09 8.37 -7.60
N LEU A 175 10.08 7.49 -7.75
CA LEU A 175 10.11 6.50 -8.84
C LEU A 175 8.94 5.52 -8.75
N LEU A 176 8.57 5.11 -7.53
CA LEU A 176 7.40 4.26 -7.29
C LEU A 176 6.12 4.95 -7.77
N TYR A 177 5.91 6.21 -7.38
CA TYR A 177 4.77 7.02 -7.82
C TYR A 177 4.74 7.19 -9.34
N GLN A 178 5.83 7.63 -9.95
CA GLN A 178 5.92 7.87 -11.38
C GLN A 178 5.66 6.60 -12.20
N GLY A 179 6.21 5.46 -11.76
CA GLY A 179 6.04 4.18 -12.45
C GLY A 179 4.58 3.73 -12.44
N LEU A 180 3.93 3.80 -11.28
CA LEU A 180 2.52 3.44 -11.15
C LEU A 180 1.60 4.36 -11.96
N VAL A 181 1.85 5.68 -11.97
CA VAL A 181 1.10 6.63 -12.83
C VAL A 181 1.32 6.32 -14.31
N GLY A 182 2.56 6.03 -14.71
CA GLY A 182 2.89 5.68 -16.09
C GLY A 182 2.17 4.42 -16.57
N LEU A 183 2.22 3.35 -15.77
CA LEU A 183 1.51 2.10 -16.07
C LEU A 183 0.00 2.33 -16.25
N ARG A 184 -0.63 3.12 -15.38
CA ARG A 184 -2.06 3.44 -15.50
C ARG A 184 -2.40 4.24 -16.75
N ARG A 185 -1.59 5.24 -17.10
CA ARG A 185 -1.79 6.04 -18.33
C ARG A 185 -1.77 5.19 -19.59
N LEU A 186 -1.06 4.06 -19.57
CA LEU A 186 -0.96 3.12 -20.68
C LEU A 186 -1.95 1.96 -20.61
N GLY A 187 -2.96 2.05 -19.74
CA GLY A 187 -4.03 1.07 -19.63
C GLY A 187 -3.71 -0.14 -18.74
N LEU A 188 -2.54 -0.18 -18.09
CA LEU A 188 -2.12 -1.27 -17.19
C LEU A 188 -2.61 -1.02 -15.75
N GLU A 189 -3.88 -0.66 -15.59
CA GLU A 189 -4.42 -0.26 -14.28
C GLU A 189 -4.49 -1.40 -13.26
N ALA A 190 -4.77 -2.62 -13.73
CA ALA A 190 -4.81 -3.80 -12.87
C ALA A 190 -3.42 -4.13 -12.32
N ASP A 191 -2.40 -4.09 -13.17
CA ASP A 191 -1.01 -4.36 -12.78
C ASP A 191 -0.46 -3.29 -11.85
N ALA A 192 -0.70 -2.01 -12.16
CA ALA A 192 -0.33 -0.90 -11.29
C ALA A 192 -0.96 -1.06 -9.89
N ARG A 193 -2.23 -1.48 -9.81
CA ARG A 193 -2.89 -1.74 -8.53
C ARG A 193 -2.29 -2.93 -7.79
N ALA A 194 -2.00 -4.03 -8.48
CA ALA A 194 -1.37 -5.19 -7.86
C ALA A 194 0.00 -4.81 -7.26
N ILE A 195 0.82 -4.08 -8.02
CA ILE A 195 2.13 -3.60 -7.58
C ILE A 195 2.00 -2.62 -6.40
N ALA A 196 1.01 -1.71 -6.42
CA ALA A 196 0.77 -0.79 -5.31
C ALA A 196 0.47 -1.53 -4.00
N ILE A 197 -0.35 -2.58 -4.06
CA ILE A 197 -0.67 -3.43 -2.89
C ILE A 197 0.59 -4.18 -2.42
N GLU A 198 1.38 -4.76 -3.34
CA GLU A 198 2.64 -5.42 -2.98
C GLU A 198 3.65 -4.45 -2.33
N ALA A 199 3.76 -3.24 -2.86
CA ALA A 199 4.63 -2.19 -2.33
C ALA A 199 4.19 -1.73 -0.95
N ALA A 200 2.88 -1.59 -0.71
CA ALA A 200 2.33 -1.29 0.60
C ALA A 200 2.75 -2.37 1.62
N LEU A 201 2.50 -3.63 1.28
CA LEU A 201 2.84 -4.77 2.14
C LEU A 201 4.36 -4.86 2.43
N ALA A 202 5.20 -4.59 1.43
CA ALA A 202 6.66 -4.61 1.56
C ALA A 202 7.19 -3.50 2.48
N ASN A 203 6.50 -2.36 2.56
CA ASN A 203 6.83 -1.28 3.49
C ASN A 203 6.13 -1.44 4.86
N GLY A 204 5.39 -2.54 5.04
CA GLY A 204 4.64 -2.85 6.26
C GLY A 204 3.45 -1.93 6.46
N ILE A 205 2.87 -1.41 5.38
CA ILE A 205 1.57 -0.74 5.36
C ILE A 205 0.48 -1.81 5.48
#